data_AF-A0A3D3X4E1-F1
#
_entry.id   AF-A0A3D3X4E1-F1
#
_cell.length_a   1.000
_cell.length_b   1.000
_cell.length_c   1.000
_cell.angle_alpha   90.00
_cell.angle_beta   90.00
_cell.angle_gamma   90.00
#
_symmetry.space_group_name_H-M   'P 1'
#
loop_
_entity.id
_entity.type
_entity.pdbx_description
1 polymer ?
#
loop_
_entity_poly.entity_id
_entity_poly.type
_entity_poly.pdbx_seq_one_letter_code
_entity_poly.pdbx_strand_id
1 'polypeptide(L)'
;NWVKSNYAAGPSWVDLGTYADKNGRKKFYGFFFNVNVKSLVWYVPENFEAGGYEVPKTMEELFALSDQIVKDGGTPWCIGLGSGDATGWPATDWVEDIMLRTQPPDVYDGWVANTVKFNDPRVVNAIETFGKFAKNNDYVEGGSRAVGATDFRDSPKGMFTVPPKCYMHRQASFIPAFFPKGVEVGTDADFFYFPSFKAKAAKLGNPVLGGGTLIAITKDSNATREYLKYLQHPKSHEIWMARRGFLTPHKGVNLNAYSSGILRKQGEILQNATTFRFDGSDLMPGAIGAGSFWSQMVFYVSGASAQKIADNIQNSWDAIK
;
A
#
# COMPACT_ATOMS: atom_id res chain seq x y z
N ASN A 1 26.67 4.94 2.97
CA ASN A 1 25.46 5.56 2.38
C ASN A 1 24.63 6.10 3.54
N TRP A 2 24.39 7.41 3.61
CA TRP A 2 23.68 8.06 4.72
C TRP A 2 22.26 7.50 4.91
N VAL A 3 21.53 7.22 3.83
CA VAL A 3 20.17 6.66 3.88
C VAL A 3 20.16 5.29 4.56
N LYS A 4 21.10 4.41 4.20
CA LYS A 4 21.22 3.06 4.82
C LYS A 4 21.30 3.12 6.35
N SER A 5 22.02 4.11 6.88
CA SER A 5 22.24 4.24 8.32
C SER A 5 21.11 4.98 9.04
N ASN A 6 20.45 5.92 8.38
CA ASN A 6 19.50 6.83 9.02
C ASN A 6 18.04 6.48 8.76
N TYR A 7 17.71 5.64 7.79
CA TYR A 7 16.32 5.22 7.53
C TYR A 7 16.00 3.86 8.16
N ALA A 8 14.77 3.69 8.63
CA ALA A 8 14.19 2.39 8.95
C ALA A 8 14.07 1.57 7.67
N ALA A 9 14.39 0.27 7.74
CA ALA A 9 14.62 -0.57 6.55
C ALA A 9 15.59 0.07 5.52
N GLY A 10 16.64 0.75 6.00
CA GLY A 10 17.58 1.55 5.20
C GLY A 10 18.10 0.90 3.90
N PRO A 11 18.45 -0.39 3.85
CA PRO A 11 18.83 -1.06 2.60
C PRO A 11 17.78 -0.93 1.49
N SER A 12 16.49 -1.12 1.81
CA SER A 12 15.38 -1.02 0.86
C SER A 12 15.33 0.35 0.18
N TRP A 13 15.52 1.43 0.94
CA TRP A 13 15.53 2.79 0.41
C TRP A 13 16.75 3.10 -0.45
N VAL A 14 17.90 2.51 -0.12
CA VAL A 14 19.11 2.65 -0.94
C VAL A 14 18.94 1.97 -2.28
N ASP A 15 18.37 0.77 -2.30
CA ASP A 15 18.18 0.00 -3.53
C ASP A 15 17.24 0.75 -4.50
N LEU A 16 16.16 1.34 -4.00
CA LEU A 16 15.24 2.17 -4.79
C LEU A 16 15.89 3.43 -5.40
N GLY A 17 16.91 3.98 -4.73
CA GLY A 17 17.60 5.18 -5.19
C GLY A 17 18.87 4.91 -6.00
N THR A 18 19.25 3.64 -6.24
CA THR A 18 20.54 3.28 -6.82
C THR A 18 20.40 2.73 -8.23
N TYR A 19 21.04 3.39 -9.20
CA TYR A 19 21.01 3.01 -10.62
C TYR A 19 22.42 2.94 -11.20
N ALA A 20 22.60 2.24 -12.31
CA ALA A 20 23.86 2.22 -13.04
C ALA A 20 24.12 3.58 -13.70
N ASP A 21 25.34 4.11 -13.58
CA ASP A 21 25.82 5.22 -14.40
C ASP A 21 26.09 4.77 -15.85
N LYS A 22 26.45 5.72 -16.72
CA LYS A 22 26.81 5.44 -18.13
C LYS A 22 27.94 4.40 -18.31
N ASN A 23 28.70 4.10 -17.28
CA ASN A 23 29.79 3.13 -17.27
C ASN A 23 29.40 1.83 -16.54
N GLY A 24 28.12 1.62 -16.25
CA GLY A 24 27.62 0.45 -15.52
C GLY A 24 27.86 0.45 -14.02
N ARG A 25 28.42 1.54 -13.44
CA ARG A 25 28.71 1.59 -12.00
C ARG A 25 27.47 2.02 -11.23
N LYS A 26 27.08 1.24 -10.23
CA LYS A 26 25.97 1.60 -9.33
C LYS A 26 26.27 2.90 -8.58
N LYS A 27 25.35 3.86 -8.65
CA LYS A 27 25.41 5.17 -8.00
C LYS A 27 24.04 5.50 -7.40
N PHE A 28 24.05 6.18 -6.28
CA PHE A 28 22.83 6.63 -5.59
C PHE A 28 22.39 7.99 -6.16
N TYR A 29 21.21 8.03 -6.79
CA TYR A 29 20.66 9.18 -7.48
C TYR A 29 19.38 9.73 -6.87
N GLY A 30 18.66 8.92 -6.09
CA GLY A 30 17.31 9.26 -5.63
C GLY A 30 17.19 9.21 -4.10
N PHE A 31 16.67 10.28 -3.51
CA PHE A 31 16.42 10.42 -2.08
C PHE A 31 14.91 10.51 -1.80
N PHE A 32 14.36 9.56 -1.05
CA PHE A 32 12.94 9.60 -0.64
C PHE A 32 12.77 10.51 0.56
N PHE A 33 11.91 11.53 0.43
CA PHE A 33 11.69 12.51 1.50
C PHE A 33 10.33 12.38 2.18
N ASN A 34 9.26 12.27 1.38
CA ASN A 34 7.90 11.97 1.85
C ASN A 34 7.51 10.55 1.41
N VAL A 35 6.87 9.81 2.30
CA VAL A 35 6.49 8.41 2.11
C VAL A 35 5.01 8.24 2.46
N ASN A 36 4.35 7.28 1.82
CA ASN A 36 3.00 6.84 2.18
C ASN A 36 3.07 5.41 2.70
N VAL A 37 2.30 5.10 3.75
CA VAL A 37 2.09 3.72 4.20
C VAL A 37 0.85 3.18 3.50
N LYS A 38 0.98 2.04 2.81
CA LYS A 38 -0.11 1.40 2.07
C LYS A 38 -0.78 0.25 2.82
N SER A 39 -0.11 -0.29 3.85
CA SER A 39 -0.58 -1.43 4.67
C SER A 39 -1.56 -1.05 5.78
N LEU A 40 -2.60 -0.27 5.44
CA LEU A 40 -3.60 0.23 6.39
C LEU A 40 -5.01 -0.24 6.00
N VAL A 41 -5.81 -0.59 7.00
CA VAL A 41 -7.26 -0.77 6.86
C VAL A 41 -7.95 0.28 7.72
N TRP A 42 -8.75 1.12 7.07
CA TRP A 42 -9.52 2.20 7.65
C TRP A 42 -10.90 1.71 8.06
N TYR A 43 -11.43 2.26 9.15
CA TYR A 43 -12.76 1.97 9.67
C TYR A 43 -13.30 3.15 10.48
N VAL A 44 -14.59 3.13 10.77
CA VAL A 44 -15.26 4.08 11.67
C VAL A 44 -15.44 3.41 13.03
N PRO A 45 -14.79 3.91 14.11
CA PRO A 45 -14.85 3.29 15.43
C PRO A 45 -16.27 3.11 15.97
N GLU A 46 -17.13 4.10 15.80
CA GLU A 46 -18.54 4.05 16.25
C GLU A 46 -19.32 2.91 15.59
N ASN A 47 -19.08 2.66 14.29
CA ASN A 47 -19.72 1.54 13.58
C ASN A 47 -19.23 0.18 14.10
N PHE A 48 -17.95 0.09 14.50
CA PHE A 48 -17.39 -1.13 15.11
C PHE A 48 -17.96 -1.34 16.52
N GLU A 49 -18.06 -0.28 17.33
CA GLU A 49 -18.66 -0.35 18.66
C GLU A 49 -20.14 -0.75 18.60
N ALA A 50 -20.92 -0.13 17.72
CA ALA A 50 -22.33 -0.45 17.53
C ALA A 50 -22.56 -1.89 17.01
N GLY A 51 -21.64 -2.40 16.16
CA GLY A 51 -21.66 -3.77 15.66
C GLY A 51 -21.05 -4.81 16.61
N GLY A 52 -20.43 -4.40 17.72
CA GLY A 52 -19.70 -5.30 18.61
C GLY A 52 -18.46 -5.94 17.97
N TYR A 53 -17.83 -5.26 17.01
CA TYR A 53 -16.69 -5.76 16.27
C TYR A 53 -15.36 -5.37 16.92
N GLU A 54 -14.42 -6.31 16.95
CA GLU A 54 -13.04 -6.06 17.40
C GLU A 54 -12.08 -5.89 16.22
N VAL A 55 -11.04 -5.09 16.42
CA VAL A 55 -9.96 -4.91 15.44
C VAL A 55 -9.16 -6.21 15.29
N PRO A 56 -9.09 -6.80 14.08
CA PRO A 56 -8.41 -8.09 13.87
C PRO A 56 -6.89 -7.91 13.86
N LYS A 57 -6.19 -8.87 14.48
CA LYS A 57 -4.72 -8.90 14.61
C LYS A 57 -4.07 -9.87 13.64
N THR A 58 -4.83 -10.80 13.08
CA THR A 58 -4.37 -11.78 12.09
C THR A 58 -5.23 -11.74 10.83
N MET A 59 -4.69 -12.21 9.70
CA MET A 59 -5.47 -12.31 8.46
C MET A 59 -6.64 -13.27 8.62
N GLU A 60 -6.47 -14.33 9.41
CA GLU A 60 -7.53 -15.26 9.77
C GLU A 60 -8.67 -14.58 10.54
N GLU A 61 -8.34 -13.74 11.52
CA GLU A 61 -9.33 -12.90 12.25
C GLU A 61 -10.00 -11.88 11.34
N LEU A 62 -9.28 -11.30 10.36
CA LEU A 62 -9.86 -10.35 9.42
C LEU A 62 -10.90 -11.01 8.49
N PHE A 63 -10.63 -12.24 8.03
CA PHE A 63 -11.63 -13.02 7.29
C PHE A 63 -12.82 -13.40 8.19
N ALA A 64 -12.56 -13.84 9.43
CA ALA A 64 -13.63 -14.17 10.37
C ALA A 64 -14.52 -12.96 10.70
N LEU A 65 -13.93 -11.77 10.87
CA LEU A 65 -14.67 -10.52 11.03
C LEU A 65 -15.51 -10.19 9.79
N SER A 66 -14.96 -10.39 8.59
CA SER A 66 -15.71 -10.19 7.34
C SER A 66 -16.90 -11.14 7.26
N ASP A 67 -16.74 -12.42 7.60
CA ASP A 67 -17.85 -13.37 7.69
C ASP A 67 -18.89 -12.99 8.74
N GLN A 68 -18.45 -12.47 9.89
CA GLN A 68 -19.34 -12.02 10.96
C GLN A 68 -20.21 -10.84 10.51
N ILE A 69 -19.60 -9.82 9.90
CA ILE A 69 -20.32 -8.65 9.39
C ILE A 69 -21.40 -9.07 8.37
N VAL A 70 -21.12 -10.04 7.49
CA VAL A 70 -22.11 -10.58 6.55
C VAL A 70 -23.27 -11.27 7.29
N LYS A 71 -22.97 -12.10 8.30
CA LYS A 71 -24.00 -12.78 9.10
C LYS A 71 -24.90 -11.80 9.85
N ASP A 72 -24.34 -10.67 10.27
CA ASP A 72 -25.06 -9.60 10.95
C ASP A 72 -25.83 -8.69 9.98
N GLY A 73 -25.83 -9.02 8.67
CA GLY A 73 -26.58 -8.32 7.62
C GLY A 73 -25.87 -7.08 7.07
N GLY A 74 -24.60 -6.87 7.42
CA GLY A 74 -23.76 -5.79 6.91
C GLY A 74 -22.89 -6.22 5.73
N THR A 75 -22.13 -5.25 5.21
CA THR A 75 -21.16 -5.49 4.14
C THR A 75 -19.74 -5.16 4.62
N PRO A 76 -18.81 -6.11 4.64
CA PRO A 76 -17.46 -5.89 5.19
C PRO A 76 -16.65 -4.76 4.54
N TRP A 77 -16.58 -4.70 3.21
CA TRP A 77 -15.54 -3.96 2.50
C TRP A 77 -16.06 -2.90 1.54
N CYS A 78 -15.49 -1.71 1.64
CA CYS A 78 -15.56 -0.68 0.61
C CYS A 78 -14.34 -0.85 -0.32
N ILE A 79 -14.55 -1.25 -1.57
CA ILE A 79 -13.45 -1.40 -2.54
C ILE A 79 -13.82 -0.68 -3.84
N GLY A 80 -12.98 0.27 -4.24
CA GLY A 80 -13.06 0.94 -5.54
C GLY A 80 -11.73 0.90 -6.26
N LEU A 81 -11.73 0.41 -7.50
CA LEU A 81 -10.56 0.33 -8.36
C LEU A 81 -10.53 1.41 -9.45
N GLY A 82 -11.64 2.14 -9.63
CA GLY A 82 -11.77 3.21 -10.60
C GLY A 82 -10.82 4.36 -10.30
N SER A 83 -10.10 4.85 -11.32
CA SER A 83 -9.16 5.97 -11.19
C SER A 83 -8.88 6.67 -12.53
N GLY A 84 -9.90 6.79 -13.39
CA GLY A 84 -9.72 7.28 -14.77
C GLY A 84 -8.75 6.40 -15.56
N ASP A 85 -7.75 7.01 -16.19
CA ASP A 85 -6.73 6.27 -16.97
C ASP A 85 -5.86 5.33 -16.12
N ALA A 86 -5.84 5.52 -14.79
CA ALA A 86 -5.12 4.66 -13.87
C ALA A 86 -5.99 3.54 -13.26
N THR A 87 -7.22 3.33 -13.76
CA THR A 87 -8.14 2.33 -13.21
C THR A 87 -7.48 0.95 -13.12
N GLY A 88 -7.52 0.35 -11.93
CA GLY A 88 -6.87 -0.93 -11.62
C GLY A 88 -5.68 -0.82 -10.67
N TRP A 89 -5.02 0.34 -10.56
CA TRP A 89 -3.89 0.52 -9.63
C TRP A 89 -4.22 0.16 -8.17
N PRO A 90 -5.42 0.43 -7.60
CA PRO A 90 -5.66 0.09 -6.20
C PRO A 90 -5.59 -1.42 -5.94
N ALA A 91 -5.88 -2.25 -6.96
CA ALA A 91 -5.82 -3.70 -6.84
C ALA A 91 -4.37 -4.22 -6.85
N THR A 92 -3.43 -3.53 -7.53
CA THR A 92 -2.03 -3.93 -7.46
C THR A 92 -1.49 -3.73 -6.05
N ASP A 93 -1.85 -2.64 -5.37
CA ASP A 93 -1.48 -2.46 -3.97
C ASP A 93 -1.97 -3.61 -3.08
N TRP A 94 -3.18 -4.14 -3.32
CA TRP A 94 -3.69 -5.29 -2.56
C TRP A 94 -2.83 -6.53 -2.81
N VAL A 95 -2.55 -6.85 -4.08
CA VAL A 95 -1.74 -8.01 -4.46
C VAL A 95 -0.33 -7.89 -3.89
N GLU A 96 0.28 -6.71 -3.95
CA GLU A 96 1.61 -6.42 -3.43
C GLU A 96 1.69 -6.61 -1.91
N ASP A 97 0.72 -6.09 -1.16
CA ASP A 97 0.68 -6.25 0.30
C ASP A 97 0.45 -7.71 0.70
N ILE A 98 -0.38 -8.45 -0.07
CA ILE A 98 -0.59 -9.88 0.12
C ILE A 98 0.69 -10.67 -0.21
N MET A 99 1.44 -10.29 -1.24
CA MET A 99 2.74 -10.88 -1.53
C MET A 99 3.69 -10.71 -0.34
N LEU A 100 3.76 -9.52 0.25
CA LEU A 100 4.55 -9.27 1.46
C LEU A 100 4.10 -10.09 2.68
N ARG A 101 2.85 -10.54 2.73
CA ARG A 101 2.26 -11.33 3.83
C ARG A 101 2.36 -12.83 3.63
N THR A 102 2.68 -13.27 2.43
CA THR A 102 2.68 -14.68 2.05
C THR A 102 4.05 -15.17 1.62
N GLN A 103 4.90 -14.26 1.13
CA GLN A 103 6.20 -14.54 0.53
C GLN A 103 7.33 -13.73 1.19
N PRO A 104 8.56 -14.27 1.21
CA PRO A 104 9.73 -13.52 1.65
C PRO A 104 10.09 -12.39 0.66
N PRO A 105 10.85 -11.38 1.11
CA PRO A 105 11.09 -10.16 0.31
C PRO A 105 11.83 -10.39 -1.01
N ASP A 106 12.67 -11.42 -1.12
CA ASP A 106 13.38 -11.80 -2.33
C ASP A 106 12.43 -12.30 -3.44
N VAL A 107 11.33 -12.95 -3.07
CA VAL A 107 10.29 -13.36 -4.03
C VAL A 107 9.53 -12.14 -4.55
N TYR A 108 9.25 -11.16 -3.68
CA TYR A 108 8.65 -9.88 -4.10
C TYR A 108 9.58 -9.14 -5.06
N ASP A 109 10.86 -9.01 -4.71
CA ASP A 109 11.87 -8.33 -5.54
C ASP A 109 12.06 -9.04 -6.88
N GLY A 110 12.09 -10.38 -6.85
CA GLY A 110 12.17 -11.19 -8.06
C GLY A 110 10.94 -11.05 -8.94
N TRP A 111 9.75 -10.89 -8.36
CA TRP A 111 8.52 -10.67 -9.12
C TRP A 111 8.51 -9.28 -9.78
N VAL A 112 8.90 -8.23 -9.06
CA VAL A 112 9.07 -6.87 -9.61
C VAL A 112 10.11 -6.85 -10.75
N ALA A 113 11.20 -7.61 -10.62
CA ALA A 113 12.22 -7.75 -11.67
C ALA A 113 11.88 -8.81 -12.74
N ASN A 114 10.73 -9.48 -12.62
CA ASN A 114 10.28 -10.61 -13.46
C ASN A 114 11.24 -11.82 -13.55
N THR A 115 12.14 -11.99 -12.57
CA THR A 115 12.87 -13.26 -12.37
C THR A 115 11.98 -14.31 -11.69
N VAL A 116 10.98 -13.87 -10.93
CA VAL A 116 9.77 -14.64 -10.60
C VAL A 116 8.67 -14.18 -11.56
N LYS A 117 8.10 -15.11 -12.31
CA LYS A 117 7.10 -14.78 -13.33
C LYS A 117 5.77 -14.38 -12.70
N PHE A 118 4.98 -13.58 -13.41
CA PHE A 118 3.63 -13.19 -12.98
C PHE A 118 2.69 -14.38 -12.80
N ASN A 119 2.89 -15.44 -13.61
CA ASN A 119 2.12 -16.68 -13.54
C ASN A 119 2.75 -17.75 -12.64
N ASP A 120 3.74 -17.38 -11.81
CA ASP A 120 4.22 -18.24 -10.74
C ASP A 120 3.09 -18.53 -9.73
N PRO A 121 2.92 -19.77 -9.25
CA PRO A 121 1.86 -20.12 -8.31
C PRO A 121 1.79 -19.23 -7.06
N ARG A 122 2.93 -18.68 -6.62
CA ARG A 122 2.99 -17.76 -5.46
C ARG A 122 2.31 -16.42 -5.75
N VAL A 123 2.51 -15.89 -6.96
CA VAL A 123 1.89 -14.63 -7.42
C VAL A 123 0.40 -14.85 -7.69
N VAL A 124 0.04 -15.95 -8.36
CA VAL A 124 -1.35 -16.33 -8.59
C VAL A 124 -2.11 -16.50 -7.27
N ASN A 125 -1.48 -17.09 -6.25
CA ASN A 125 -2.08 -17.19 -4.91
C ASN A 125 -2.35 -15.82 -4.27
N ALA A 126 -1.49 -14.83 -4.49
CA ALA A 126 -1.72 -13.48 -3.97
C ALA A 126 -2.92 -12.81 -4.65
N ILE A 127 -3.06 -12.97 -5.97
CA ILE A 127 -4.21 -12.51 -6.75
C ILE A 127 -5.50 -13.22 -6.26
N GLU A 128 -5.48 -14.55 -6.08
CA GLU A 128 -6.64 -15.27 -5.58
C GLU A 128 -7.02 -14.86 -4.16
N THR A 129 -6.03 -14.55 -3.32
CA THR A 129 -6.28 -14.04 -1.97
C THR A 129 -6.93 -12.66 -2.01
N PHE A 130 -6.53 -11.77 -2.92
CA PHE A 130 -7.25 -10.51 -3.17
C PHE A 130 -8.69 -10.78 -3.62
N GLY A 131 -8.91 -11.78 -4.49
CA GLY A 131 -10.23 -12.19 -4.93
C GLY A 131 -11.17 -12.61 -3.81
N LYS A 132 -10.67 -13.18 -2.72
CA LYS A 132 -11.49 -13.50 -1.54
C LYS A 132 -12.17 -12.27 -0.95
N PHE A 133 -11.53 -11.10 -1.05
CA PHE A 133 -12.12 -9.83 -0.66
C PHE A 133 -13.00 -9.24 -1.76
N ALA A 134 -12.45 -9.08 -2.95
CA ALA A 134 -13.05 -8.27 -4.01
C ALA A 134 -14.12 -8.98 -4.87
N LYS A 135 -14.11 -10.32 -4.90
CA LYS A 135 -14.99 -11.12 -5.76
C LYS A 135 -16.13 -11.82 -5.03
N ASN A 136 -16.18 -11.73 -3.70
CA ASN A 136 -17.31 -12.21 -2.93
C ASN A 136 -18.40 -11.12 -2.91
N ASN A 137 -19.57 -11.40 -3.52
CA ASN A 137 -20.64 -10.42 -3.65
C ASN A 137 -21.18 -9.92 -2.30
N ASP A 138 -21.12 -10.74 -1.26
CA ASP A 138 -21.61 -10.36 0.07
C ASP A 138 -20.57 -9.52 0.83
N TYR A 139 -19.31 -9.55 0.38
CA TYR A 139 -18.21 -8.87 1.06
C TYR A 139 -18.09 -7.40 0.67
N VAL A 140 -18.57 -6.99 -0.50
CA VAL A 140 -18.27 -5.66 -1.08
C VAL A 140 -19.51 -4.84 -1.37
N GLU A 141 -19.44 -3.54 -1.09
CA GLU A 141 -20.53 -2.61 -1.40
C GLU A 141 -20.90 -2.69 -2.90
N GLY A 142 -22.17 -2.96 -3.20
CA GLY A 142 -22.67 -3.04 -4.58
C GLY A 142 -22.28 -4.34 -5.32
N GLY A 143 -21.69 -5.31 -4.63
CA GLY A 143 -21.25 -6.58 -5.19
C GLY A 143 -19.96 -6.49 -6.02
N SER A 144 -19.41 -7.65 -6.38
CA SER A 144 -18.10 -7.75 -7.05
C SER A 144 -17.99 -6.93 -8.35
N ARG A 145 -19.11 -6.74 -9.06
CA ARG A 145 -19.16 -5.93 -10.29
C ARG A 145 -18.94 -4.44 -10.04
N ALA A 146 -19.34 -3.92 -8.88
CA ALA A 146 -19.16 -2.51 -8.53
C ALA A 146 -17.69 -2.17 -8.24
N VAL A 147 -16.91 -3.13 -7.76
CA VAL A 147 -15.50 -2.95 -7.36
C VAL A 147 -14.66 -2.30 -8.46
N GLY A 148 -14.80 -2.76 -9.70
CA GLY A 148 -14.05 -2.23 -10.85
C GLY A 148 -14.50 -0.83 -11.31
N ALA A 149 -15.74 -0.43 -10.98
CA ALA A 149 -16.37 0.79 -11.49
C ALA A 149 -16.37 1.94 -10.47
N THR A 150 -16.40 1.64 -9.17
CA THR A 150 -16.37 2.66 -8.11
C THR A 150 -15.01 3.34 -8.07
N ASP A 151 -14.99 4.68 -8.11
CA ASP A 151 -13.75 5.44 -7.99
C ASP A 151 -13.15 5.26 -6.59
N PHE A 152 -11.84 5.06 -6.51
CA PHE A 152 -11.14 4.84 -5.25
C PHE A 152 -11.37 5.99 -4.24
N ARG A 153 -11.57 7.23 -4.73
CA ARG A 153 -11.86 8.42 -3.91
C ARG A 153 -13.28 8.42 -3.35
N ASP A 154 -14.20 7.76 -4.03
CA ASP A 154 -15.60 7.66 -3.60
C ASP A 154 -15.84 6.44 -2.71
N SER A 155 -15.12 5.34 -2.94
CA SER A 155 -15.27 4.10 -2.18
C SER A 155 -15.24 4.25 -0.64
N PRO A 156 -14.37 5.06 0.01
CA PRO A 156 -14.39 5.17 1.47
C PRO A 156 -15.67 5.81 2.03
N LYS A 157 -16.46 6.53 1.22
CA LYS A 157 -17.66 7.23 1.69
C LYS A 157 -18.71 6.29 2.26
N GLY A 158 -18.76 5.04 1.80
CA GLY A 158 -19.67 4.01 2.31
C GLY A 158 -19.50 3.70 3.80
N MET A 159 -18.30 3.95 4.36
CA MET A 159 -18.06 3.78 5.81
C MET A 159 -18.80 4.82 6.66
N PHE A 160 -19.15 5.98 6.09
CA PHE A 160 -19.65 7.13 6.84
C PHE A 160 -21.16 7.37 6.66
N THR A 161 -21.87 6.47 5.98
CA THR A 161 -23.34 6.54 5.87
C THR A 161 -24.01 5.97 7.12
N VAL A 162 -25.28 6.31 7.33
CA VAL A 162 -26.12 5.74 8.41
C VAL A 162 -27.36 5.09 7.78
N PRO A 163 -27.50 3.75 7.82
CA PRO A 163 -26.49 2.77 8.25
C PRO A 163 -25.26 2.76 7.33
N PRO A 164 -24.09 2.25 7.79
CA PRO A 164 -22.90 2.14 6.94
C PRO A 164 -23.17 1.18 5.79
N LYS A 165 -22.76 1.57 4.59
CA LYS A 165 -22.82 0.70 3.40
C LYS A 165 -21.72 -0.34 3.39
N CYS A 166 -20.62 -0.08 4.09
CA CYS A 166 -19.54 -1.03 4.30
C CYS A 166 -18.70 -0.63 5.52
N TYR A 167 -18.00 -1.57 6.14
CA TYR A 167 -17.36 -1.34 7.46
C TYR A 167 -15.85 -1.04 7.39
N MET A 168 -15.15 -1.54 6.37
CA MET A 168 -13.69 -1.45 6.27
C MET A 168 -13.23 -1.02 4.88
N HIS A 169 -12.13 -0.26 4.81
CA HIS A 169 -11.53 0.18 3.56
C HIS A 169 -10.00 0.09 3.62
N ARG A 170 -9.39 -0.78 2.82
CA ARG A 170 -7.92 -0.86 2.73
C ARG A 170 -7.42 0.15 1.71
N GLN A 171 -6.61 1.11 2.15
CA GLN A 171 -5.98 2.10 1.27
C GLN A 171 -4.82 2.83 1.98
N ALA A 172 -3.99 3.49 1.20
CA ALA A 172 -2.83 4.23 1.69
C ALA A 172 -3.16 5.38 2.64
N SER A 173 -2.11 5.86 3.32
CA SER A 173 -2.15 6.96 4.30
C SER A 173 -2.72 8.28 3.78
N PHE A 174 -2.81 8.47 2.46
CA PHE A 174 -3.39 9.66 1.86
C PHE A 174 -4.92 9.61 1.75
N ILE A 175 -5.57 8.44 1.88
CA ILE A 175 -7.01 8.30 1.63
C ILE A 175 -7.90 9.22 2.47
N PRO A 176 -7.53 9.66 3.68
CA PRO A 176 -8.38 10.57 4.44
C PRO A 176 -8.60 11.92 3.76
N ALA A 177 -7.78 12.29 2.77
CA ALA A 177 -8.02 13.47 1.94
C ALA A 177 -9.34 13.40 1.15
N PHE A 178 -9.92 12.20 1.00
CA PHE A 178 -11.17 11.94 0.29
C PHE A 178 -12.33 11.54 1.21
N PHE A 179 -12.14 11.53 2.52
CA PHE A 179 -13.23 11.35 3.48
C PHE A 179 -14.19 12.55 3.43
N PRO A 180 -15.46 12.36 3.85
CA PRO A 180 -16.41 13.46 3.93
C PRO A 180 -15.87 14.66 4.73
N LYS A 181 -16.29 15.87 4.36
CA LYS A 181 -15.89 17.08 5.09
C LYS A 181 -16.35 16.98 6.54
N GLY A 182 -15.47 17.39 7.47
CA GLY A 182 -15.76 17.38 8.90
C GLY A 182 -15.30 16.11 9.62
N VAL A 183 -14.98 15.03 8.89
CA VAL A 183 -14.43 13.81 9.49
C VAL A 183 -13.06 14.09 10.13
N GLU A 184 -12.95 13.85 11.43
CA GLU A 184 -11.72 13.94 12.20
C GLU A 184 -11.07 12.56 12.36
N VAL A 185 -9.94 12.35 11.68
CA VAL A 185 -9.18 11.09 11.78
C VAL A 185 -8.53 11.00 13.16
N GLY A 186 -8.78 9.89 13.87
CA GLY A 186 -8.46 9.69 15.27
C GLY A 186 -9.66 9.75 16.20
N THR A 187 -10.81 10.22 15.68
CA THR A 187 -12.09 10.27 16.40
C THR A 187 -13.18 9.60 15.57
N ASP A 188 -13.48 10.13 14.39
CA ASP A 188 -14.55 9.66 13.50
C ASP A 188 -14.10 8.53 12.57
N ALA A 189 -12.79 8.42 12.35
CA ALA A 189 -12.18 7.33 11.59
C ALA A 189 -10.85 6.96 12.22
N ASP A 190 -10.56 5.66 12.33
CA ASP A 190 -9.24 5.16 12.73
C ASP A 190 -8.78 4.12 11.70
N PHE A 191 -7.58 3.58 11.91
CA PHE A 191 -7.06 2.51 11.09
C PHE A 191 -6.42 1.44 11.97
N PHE A 192 -6.32 0.24 11.41
CA PHE A 192 -5.43 -0.80 11.92
C PHE A 192 -4.46 -1.24 10.85
N TYR A 193 -3.34 -1.82 11.28
CA TYR A 193 -2.35 -2.37 10.37
C TYR A 193 -2.96 -3.56 9.64
N PHE A 194 -2.87 -3.60 8.31
CA PHE A 194 -3.32 -4.77 7.56
C PHE A 194 -2.59 -5.99 8.16
N PRO A 195 -3.29 -7.07 8.55
CA PRO A 195 -2.70 -8.08 9.43
C PRO A 195 -2.00 -9.20 8.68
N SER A 196 -0.96 -9.78 9.27
CA SER A 196 -0.24 -10.91 8.66
C SER A 196 -0.99 -12.21 8.91
N PHE A 197 -0.77 -13.23 8.06
CA PHE A 197 -1.19 -14.59 8.38
C PHE A 197 -0.42 -15.09 9.59
N LYS A 198 -1.12 -15.66 10.58
CA LYS A 198 -0.50 -16.09 11.85
C LYS A 198 0.69 -17.03 11.64
N ALA A 199 0.55 -17.98 10.71
CA ALA A 199 1.60 -18.96 10.39
C ALA A 199 2.83 -18.36 9.67
N LYS A 200 2.72 -17.12 9.15
CA LYS A 200 3.78 -16.44 8.38
C LYS A 200 4.44 -15.31 9.17
N ALA A 201 3.74 -14.72 10.13
CA ALA A 201 4.18 -13.54 10.88
C ALA A 201 5.60 -13.67 11.47
N ALA A 202 5.91 -14.80 12.12
CA ALA A 202 7.22 -15.01 12.72
C ALA A 202 8.38 -15.03 11.70
N LYS A 203 8.12 -15.43 10.46
CA LYS A 203 9.14 -15.54 9.40
C LYS A 203 9.29 -14.26 8.58
N LEU A 204 8.18 -13.56 8.35
CA LEU A 204 8.13 -12.36 7.49
C LEU A 204 8.30 -11.05 8.28
N GLY A 205 8.16 -11.11 9.60
CA GLY A 205 8.24 -9.95 10.47
C GLY A 205 7.04 -9.01 10.29
N ASN A 206 7.34 -7.71 10.23
CA ASN A 206 6.38 -6.64 10.01
C ASN A 206 6.66 -5.93 8.68
N PRO A 207 6.23 -6.50 7.54
CA PRO A 207 6.55 -5.97 6.22
C PRO A 207 5.57 -4.87 5.82
N VAL A 208 6.09 -3.69 5.46
CA VAL A 208 5.30 -2.52 5.07
C VAL A 208 5.37 -2.31 3.56
N LEU A 209 4.21 -2.23 2.91
CA LEU A 209 4.09 -1.66 1.57
C LEU A 209 4.01 -0.14 1.68
N GLY A 210 4.72 0.58 0.81
CA GLY A 210 4.60 2.02 0.74
C GLY A 210 4.79 2.60 -0.64
N GLY A 211 4.47 3.87 -0.76
CA GLY A 211 4.83 4.72 -1.90
C GLY A 211 5.59 5.94 -1.40
N GLY A 212 5.91 6.89 -2.27
CA GLY A 212 6.61 8.09 -1.82
C GLY A 212 7.16 8.94 -2.94
N THR A 213 7.70 10.09 -2.55
CA THR A 213 8.27 11.08 -3.46
C THR A 213 9.79 10.97 -3.47
N LEU A 214 10.32 10.65 -4.65
CA LEU A 214 11.75 10.65 -4.93
C LEU A 214 12.24 12.06 -5.29
N ILE A 215 13.34 12.48 -4.69
CA ILE A 215 14.06 13.71 -5.05
C ILE A 215 15.38 13.30 -5.71
N ALA A 216 15.62 13.81 -6.92
CA ALA A 216 16.85 13.61 -7.67
C ALA A 216 17.44 14.95 -8.11
N ILE A 217 18.77 15.02 -8.16
CA ILE A 217 19.48 16.18 -8.72
C ILE A 217 19.60 15.98 -10.23
N THR A 218 18.94 16.84 -11.01
CA THR A 218 19.03 16.85 -12.48
C THR A 218 20.18 17.73 -12.99
N LYS A 219 20.53 18.78 -12.25
CA LYS A 219 21.70 19.63 -12.50
C LYS A 219 22.51 19.78 -11.22
N ASP A 220 23.71 19.23 -11.23
CA ASP A 220 24.59 19.25 -10.06
C ASP A 220 25.23 20.62 -9.83
N SER A 221 25.23 21.05 -8.57
CA SER A 221 25.77 22.32 -8.09
C SER A 221 25.98 22.27 -6.58
N ASN A 222 26.76 23.20 -6.03
CA ASN A 222 26.89 23.35 -4.58
C ASN A 222 25.52 23.58 -3.92
N ALA A 223 24.67 24.43 -4.49
CA ALA A 223 23.34 24.72 -3.96
C ALA A 223 22.44 23.47 -3.88
N THR A 224 22.38 22.66 -4.94
CA THR A 224 21.56 21.44 -4.95
C THR A 224 22.08 20.39 -3.97
N ARG A 225 23.41 20.30 -3.79
CA ARG A 225 24.02 19.39 -2.80
C ARG A 225 23.75 19.83 -1.37
N GLU A 226 23.84 21.12 -1.06
CA GLU A 226 23.50 21.66 0.25
C GLU A 226 22.00 21.49 0.56
N TYR A 227 21.12 21.66 -0.44
CA TYR A 227 19.70 21.39 -0.26
C TYR A 227 19.43 19.91 0.10
N LEU A 228 20.08 18.95 -0.58
CA LEU A 228 19.97 17.54 -0.20
C LEU A 228 20.50 17.26 1.22
N LYS A 229 21.57 17.93 1.66
CA LYS A 229 22.07 17.82 3.04
C LYS A 229 21.05 18.37 4.05
N TYR A 230 20.39 19.49 3.72
CA TYR A 230 19.30 20.01 4.55
C TYR A 230 18.16 19.00 4.66
N LEU A 231 17.76 18.36 3.55
CA LEU A 231 16.71 17.33 3.57
C LEU A 231 17.11 16.08 4.37
N GLN A 232 18.40 15.79 4.52
CA GLN A 232 18.88 14.73 5.41
C GLN A 232 18.79 15.09 6.90
N HIS A 233 18.59 16.36 7.26
CA HIS A 233 18.56 16.75 8.67
C HIS A 233 17.21 16.39 9.31
N PRO A 234 17.18 15.78 10.52
CA PRO A 234 15.92 15.43 11.20
C PRO A 234 14.96 16.61 11.31
N LYS A 235 15.48 17.80 11.59
CA LYS A 235 14.68 19.03 11.69
C LYS A 235 13.92 19.37 10.40
N SER A 236 14.49 19.08 9.23
CA SER A 236 13.79 19.28 7.96
C SER A 236 12.53 18.41 7.92
N HIS A 237 12.65 17.12 8.28
CA HIS A 237 11.51 16.22 8.37
C HIS A 237 10.49 16.68 9.43
N GLU A 238 10.94 17.04 10.63
CA GLU A 238 10.05 17.48 11.72
C GLU A 238 9.19 18.70 11.35
N ILE A 239 9.73 19.64 10.57
CA ILE A 239 8.96 20.78 10.06
C ILE A 239 7.79 20.32 9.19
N TRP A 240 7.98 19.27 8.38
CA TRP A 240 6.93 18.69 7.55
C TRP A 240 6.01 17.75 8.33
N MET A 241 6.53 17.01 9.33
CA MET A 241 5.73 16.17 10.23
C MET A 241 4.71 16.98 11.04
N ALA A 242 5.02 18.24 11.36
CA ALA A 242 4.10 19.18 11.99
C ALA A 242 2.95 19.63 11.06
N ARG A 243 2.95 19.19 9.79
CA ARG A 243 1.87 19.38 8.81
C ARG A 243 1.14 18.06 8.55
N ARG A 244 0.11 18.11 7.71
CA ARG A 244 -0.65 16.92 7.26
C ARG A 244 0.02 16.25 6.06
N GLY A 245 -0.22 14.94 5.90
CA GLY A 245 0.16 14.21 4.67
C GLY A 245 1.66 13.96 4.49
N PHE A 246 2.44 14.02 5.57
CA PHE A 246 3.87 13.74 5.54
C PHE A 246 4.19 12.57 6.47
N LEU A 247 4.89 11.57 5.95
CA LEU A 247 5.52 10.52 6.74
C LEU A 247 6.97 10.34 6.31
N THR A 248 7.80 9.89 7.24
CA THR A 248 9.21 9.66 6.98
C THR A 248 9.75 8.39 7.64
N PRO A 249 10.64 7.66 6.95
CA PRO A 249 11.40 6.55 7.54
C PRO A 249 12.65 7.02 8.31
N HIS A 250 12.90 8.33 8.43
CA HIS A 250 14.11 8.86 9.07
C HIS A 250 14.13 8.55 10.58
N LYS A 251 15.04 7.69 11.07
CA LYS A 251 15.10 7.22 12.46
C LYS A 251 15.46 8.29 13.50
N GLY A 252 16.18 9.33 13.09
CA GLY A 252 16.59 10.42 13.98
C GLY A 252 15.53 11.49 14.27
N VAL A 253 14.30 11.37 13.78
CA VAL A 253 13.24 12.37 14.03
C VAL A 253 12.55 12.13 15.37
N ASN A 254 12.04 13.20 15.99
CA ASN A 254 11.12 13.08 17.12
C ASN A 254 9.70 12.76 16.62
N LEU A 255 9.20 11.55 16.90
CA LEU A 255 7.83 11.14 16.52
C LEU A 255 6.72 12.01 17.14
N ASN A 256 7.00 12.71 18.24
CA ASN A 256 6.05 13.68 18.82
C ASN A 256 5.93 14.97 18.00
N ALA A 257 6.76 15.17 16.98
CA ALA A 257 6.62 16.29 16.05
C ALA A 257 5.47 16.08 15.04
N TYR A 258 4.90 14.88 14.93
CA TYR A 258 3.73 14.65 14.08
C TYR A 258 2.53 15.47 14.55
N SER A 259 1.82 16.09 13.60
CA SER A 259 0.69 16.99 13.90
C SER A 259 -0.54 16.29 14.47
N SER A 260 -0.59 14.95 14.47
CA SER A 260 -1.70 14.16 15.01
C SER A 260 -1.22 12.81 15.53
N GLY A 261 -1.98 12.21 16.46
CA GLY A 261 -1.73 10.85 16.95
C GLY A 261 -1.80 9.80 15.84
N ILE A 262 -2.65 10.00 14.84
CA ILE A 262 -2.80 9.11 13.67
C ILE A 262 -1.54 9.11 12.80
N LEU A 263 -1.01 10.30 12.46
CA LEU A 263 0.26 10.39 11.72
C LEU A 263 1.41 9.79 12.54
N ARG A 264 1.39 9.95 13.86
CA ARG A 264 2.36 9.31 14.75
C ARG A 264 2.28 7.78 14.69
N LYS A 265 1.09 7.18 14.81
CA LYS A 265 0.88 5.73 14.66
C LYS A 265 1.39 5.22 13.30
N GLN A 266 1.14 5.94 12.21
CA GLN A 266 1.64 5.59 10.87
C GLN A 266 3.17 5.72 10.78
N GLY A 267 3.75 6.74 11.40
CA GLY A 267 5.20 6.90 11.52
C GLY A 267 5.84 5.77 12.32
N GLU A 268 5.21 5.32 13.41
CA GLU A 268 5.66 4.16 14.20
C GLU A 268 5.66 2.87 13.37
N ILE A 269 4.65 2.66 12.51
CA ILE A 269 4.65 1.53 11.56
C ILE A 269 5.89 1.57 10.66
N LEU A 270 6.23 2.73 10.09
CA LEU A 270 7.42 2.88 9.24
C LEU A 270 8.71 2.65 10.02
N GLN A 271 8.83 3.20 11.22
CA GLN A 271 10.05 3.06 12.04
C GLN A 271 10.27 1.62 12.50
N ASN A 272 9.18 0.89 12.76
CA ASN A 272 9.20 -0.50 13.22
C ASN A 272 9.10 -1.53 12.08
N ALA A 273 9.14 -1.09 10.82
CA ALA A 273 9.11 -1.99 9.67
C ALA A 273 10.37 -2.87 9.66
N THR A 274 10.19 -4.19 9.68
CA THR A 274 11.33 -5.12 9.50
C THR A 274 11.76 -5.16 8.04
N THR A 275 10.80 -4.96 7.15
CA THR A 275 10.98 -4.90 5.69
C THR A 275 10.12 -3.76 5.16
N PHE A 276 10.67 -2.94 4.28
CA PHE A 276 9.90 -2.00 3.47
C PHE A 276 10.00 -2.42 2.00
N ARG A 277 8.89 -2.38 1.27
CA ARG A 277 8.90 -2.43 -0.20
C ARG A 277 8.08 -1.30 -0.76
N PHE A 278 8.63 -0.66 -1.78
CA PHE A 278 7.91 0.33 -2.56
C PHE A 278 6.88 -0.38 -3.42
N ASP A 279 5.84 0.34 -3.82
CA ASP A 279 4.84 -0.10 -4.80
C ASP A 279 5.50 -0.84 -5.96
N GLY A 280 5.11 -2.10 -6.13
CA GLY A 280 5.71 -3.01 -7.09
C GLY A 280 5.37 -2.60 -8.51
N SER A 281 4.11 -2.24 -8.76
CA SER A 281 3.66 -1.76 -10.07
C SER A 281 4.40 -0.50 -10.53
N ASP A 282 4.71 0.43 -9.62
CA ASP A 282 5.47 1.65 -9.92
C ASP A 282 6.94 1.35 -10.29
N LEU A 283 7.49 0.21 -9.83
CA LEU A 283 8.86 -0.21 -10.11
C LEU A 283 8.99 -1.05 -11.39
N MET A 284 7.89 -1.57 -11.91
CA MET A 284 7.87 -2.34 -13.15
C MET A 284 7.98 -1.42 -14.38
N PRO A 285 8.34 -1.93 -15.57
CA PRO A 285 8.22 -1.17 -16.81
C PRO A 285 6.79 -0.64 -16.97
N GLY A 286 6.63 0.60 -17.43
CA GLY A 286 5.33 1.27 -17.49
C GLY A 286 4.26 0.51 -18.27
N ALA A 287 4.64 -0.20 -19.34
CA ALA A 287 3.72 -1.04 -20.11
C ALA A 287 3.16 -2.24 -19.30
N ILE A 288 3.85 -2.63 -18.23
CA ILE A 288 3.44 -3.72 -17.34
C ILE A 288 2.78 -3.16 -16.09
N GLY A 289 3.53 -2.42 -15.27
CA GLY A 289 3.05 -1.94 -13.97
C GLY A 289 1.83 -1.06 -14.10
N ALA A 290 1.99 0.06 -14.82
CA ALA A 290 0.92 1.01 -15.13
C ALA A 290 0.04 0.62 -16.34
N GLY A 291 0.21 -0.59 -16.87
CA GLY A 291 -0.42 -1.02 -18.11
C GLY A 291 -1.15 -2.35 -17.94
N SER A 292 -0.50 -3.44 -18.34
CA SER A 292 -1.11 -4.76 -18.31
C SER A 292 -1.55 -5.18 -16.90
N PHE A 293 -0.79 -4.88 -15.85
CA PHE A 293 -1.15 -5.28 -14.49
C PHE A 293 -2.44 -4.57 -14.02
N TRP A 294 -2.55 -3.25 -14.16
CA TRP A 294 -3.76 -2.50 -13.81
C TRP A 294 -4.99 -3.02 -14.58
N SER A 295 -4.90 -3.11 -15.90
CA SER A 295 -6.03 -3.56 -16.74
C SER A 295 -6.45 -5.00 -16.44
N GLN A 296 -5.49 -5.89 -16.21
CA GLN A 296 -5.75 -7.29 -15.89
C GLN A 296 -6.37 -7.49 -14.49
N MET A 297 -6.13 -6.57 -13.54
CA MET A 297 -6.86 -6.55 -12.27
C MET A 297 -8.34 -6.19 -12.43
N VAL A 298 -8.66 -5.27 -13.34
CA VAL A 298 -10.06 -4.94 -13.67
C VAL A 298 -10.77 -6.16 -14.29
N PHE A 299 -10.10 -6.86 -15.21
CA PHE A 299 -10.63 -8.11 -15.76
C PHE A 299 -10.80 -9.20 -14.70
N TYR A 300 -9.90 -9.28 -13.72
CA TYR A 300 -9.99 -10.25 -12.63
C TYR A 300 -11.26 -10.05 -11.78
N VAL A 301 -11.53 -8.83 -11.34
CA VAL A 301 -12.76 -8.53 -10.56
C VAL A 301 -14.03 -8.62 -11.41
N SER A 302 -13.90 -8.47 -12.74
CA SER A 302 -14.99 -8.67 -13.70
C SER A 302 -15.27 -10.14 -14.04
N GLY A 303 -14.51 -11.10 -13.47
CA GLY A 303 -14.81 -12.53 -13.54
C GLY A 303 -13.70 -13.40 -14.14
N ALA A 304 -12.60 -12.84 -14.64
CA ALA A 304 -11.47 -13.66 -15.09
C ALA A 304 -10.82 -14.43 -13.92
N SER A 305 -10.16 -15.55 -14.22
CA SER A 305 -9.38 -16.31 -13.24
C SER A 305 -8.01 -15.66 -13.00
N ALA A 306 -7.43 -15.87 -11.80
CA ALA A 306 -6.12 -15.31 -11.49
C ALA A 306 -5.03 -15.86 -12.42
N GLN A 307 -5.11 -17.14 -12.78
CA GLN A 307 -4.15 -17.75 -13.71
C GLN A 307 -4.19 -17.06 -15.08
N LYS A 308 -5.39 -16.85 -15.65
CA LYS A 308 -5.54 -16.25 -16.98
C LYS A 308 -4.98 -14.84 -17.02
N ILE A 309 -5.31 -14.02 -16.03
CA ILE A 309 -4.84 -12.64 -15.98
C ILE A 309 -3.33 -12.59 -15.74
N ALA A 310 -2.78 -13.52 -14.96
CA ALA A 310 -1.35 -13.61 -14.69
C ALA A 310 -0.56 -14.03 -15.94
N ASP A 311 -1.09 -14.98 -16.71
CA ASP A 311 -0.52 -15.38 -18.01
C ASP A 311 -0.53 -14.21 -19.00
N ASN A 312 -1.61 -13.42 -19.06
CA ASN A 312 -1.69 -12.24 -19.92
C ASN A 312 -0.65 -11.17 -19.53
N ILE A 313 -0.45 -10.91 -18.24
CA ILE A 313 0.58 -9.97 -17.77
C ILE A 313 1.97 -10.50 -18.13
N GLN A 314 2.22 -11.79 -17.92
CA GLN A 314 3.51 -12.41 -18.26
C GLN A 314 3.78 -12.35 -19.77
N ASN A 315 2.78 -12.62 -20.61
CA ASN A 315 2.90 -12.48 -22.07
C ASN A 315 3.21 -11.05 -22.48
N SER A 316 2.59 -10.05 -21.83
CA SER A 316 2.88 -8.64 -22.06
C SER A 316 4.32 -8.30 -21.68
N TRP A 317 4.82 -8.90 -20.59
CA TRP A 317 6.20 -8.72 -20.17
C TRP A 317 7.18 -9.33 -21.18
N ASP A 318 6.92 -10.55 -21.63
CA ASP A 318 7.80 -11.24 -22.58
C ASP A 318 7.81 -10.55 -23.96
N ALA A 319 6.77 -9.80 -24.32
CA ALA A 319 6.70 -9.02 -25.55
C ALA A 319 7.54 -7.72 -25.54
N ILE A 320 8.00 -7.26 -24.38
CA ILE A 320 8.80 -6.02 -24.24
C ILE A 320 10.28 -6.29 -23.90
N LYS A 321 10.67 -7.57 -23.82
CA LYS A 321 12.07 -8.00 -23.66
C LYS A 321 12.78 -8.01 -25.00
#